data_AF-A0A0C9YEM3-F1
#
_entry.id   AF-A0A0C9YEM3-F1
#
_cell.length_a   1.000
_cell.length_b   1.000
_cell.length_c   1.000
_cell.angle_alpha   90.00
_cell.angle_beta   90.00
_cell.angle_gamma   90.00
#
_symmetry.space_group_name_H-M   'P 1'
#
loop_
_entity.id
_entity.type
_entity.pdbx_description
1 polymer ?
#
loop_
_entity_poly.entity_id
_entity_poly.type
_entity_poly.pdbx_seq_one_letter_code
_entity_poly.pdbx_strand_id
1 'polypeptide(L)'
;IVDFPYFSTHAVVQEVHHLHPSVPELIRKAAEDDVVRLSDPVQTKSGEIVDSIVIECGTILSAPISCINYSDAIWGMDARAFKSKRWLEGTITCSRLVMV
;
A
#
# COMPACT_ATOMS: atom_id res chain seq x y z
N ILE A 1 9.41 14.45 -30.93
CA ILE A 1 9.63 13.40 -29.92
C ILE A 1 8.25 12.90 -29.56
N VAL A 2 7.95 11.65 -29.90
CA VAL A 2 6.63 11.06 -29.65
C VAL A 2 6.66 10.59 -28.20
N ASP A 3 5.97 11.31 -27.31
CA ASP A 3 5.78 10.88 -25.92
C ASP A 3 4.97 9.57 -25.92
N PHE A 4 5.64 8.46 -25.63
CA PHE A 4 4.96 7.18 -25.60
C PHE A 4 4.04 7.11 -24.36
N PRO A 5 2.73 6.86 -24.54
CA PRO A 5 1.75 6.85 -23.45
C PRO A 5 1.95 5.71 -22.43
N TYR A 6 2.88 4.77 -22.67
CA TYR A 6 3.11 3.60 -21.83
C TYR A 6 3.60 3.90 -20.41
N PHE A 7 4.43 4.93 -20.23
CA PHE A 7 4.88 5.34 -18.89
C PHE A 7 3.74 5.95 -18.08
N SER A 8 2.86 6.71 -18.74
CA SER A 8 1.65 7.27 -18.15
C SER A 8 0.58 6.21 -17.88
N THR A 9 0.46 5.18 -18.73
CA THR A 9 -0.54 4.11 -18.52
C THR A 9 -0.18 3.19 -17.37
N HIS A 10 1.11 2.89 -17.13
CA HIS A 10 1.51 2.11 -15.95
C HIS A 10 1.08 2.79 -14.65
N ALA A 11 1.30 4.10 -14.55
CA ALA A 11 0.90 4.90 -13.39
C ALA A 11 -0.62 4.94 -13.19
N VAL A 12 -1.38 4.98 -14.29
CA VAL A 12 -2.86 4.85 -14.24
C VAL A 12 -3.28 3.46 -13.76
N VAL A 13 -2.67 2.40 -14.28
CA VAL A 13 -2.98 1.01 -13.89
C VAL A 13 -2.68 0.78 -12.41
N GLN A 14 -1.55 1.27 -11.91
CA GLN A 14 -1.20 1.18 -10.50
C GLN A 14 -2.18 1.96 -9.63
N GLU A 15 -2.56 3.18 -10.03
CA GLU A 15 -3.54 3.95 -9.27
C GLU A 15 -4.94 3.31 -9.28
N VAL A 16 -5.34 2.71 -10.40
CA VAL A 16 -6.58 1.92 -10.45
C VAL A 16 -6.49 0.73 -9.50
N HIS A 17 -5.36 0.01 -9.46
CA HIS A 17 -5.20 -1.13 -8.55
C HIS A 17 -5.12 -0.70 -7.08
N HIS A 18 -4.56 0.48 -6.81
CA HIS A 18 -4.55 1.09 -5.47
C HIS A 18 -5.97 1.33 -4.96
N LEU A 19 -6.80 2.01 -5.76
CA LEU A 19 -8.19 2.30 -5.37
C LEU A 19 -9.13 1.10 -5.52
N HIS A 20 -8.84 0.19 -6.44
CA HIS A 20 -9.66 -0.97 -6.79
C HIS A 20 -8.79 -2.23 -6.91
N PRO A 21 -8.23 -2.71 -5.78
CA PRO A 21 -7.41 -3.92 -5.80
C PRO A 21 -8.27 -5.09 -6.23
N SER A 22 -7.73 -5.95 -7.09
CA SER A 22 -8.43 -7.16 -7.56
C SER A 22 -8.76 -8.11 -6.41
N VAL A 23 -7.95 -8.09 -5.36
CA VAL A 23 -8.16 -8.83 -4.12
C VAL A 23 -8.25 -7.80 -2.98
N PRO A 24 -9.45 -7.52 -2.45
CA PRO A 24 -9.63 -6.51 -1.41
C PRO A 24 -9.14 -6.96 -0.02
N GLU A 25 -9.01 -8.27 0.19
CA GLU A 25 -8.68 -8.85 1.49
C GLU A 25 -7.92 -10.18 1.31
N LEU A 26 -6.87 -10.38 2.10
CA LEU A 26 -6.13 -11.64 2.15
C LEU A 26 -6.51 -12.42 3.40
N ILE A 27 -7.05 -13.61 3.20
CA ILE A 27 -7.38 -14.53 4.27
C ILE A 27 -6.32 -15.64 4.32
N ARG A 28 -5.80 -15.91 5.51
CA ARG A 28 -4.83 -16.98 5.79
C ARG A 28 -5.23 -17.76 7.02
N LYS A 29 -4.78 -19.00 7.12
CA LYS A 29 -4.91 -19.82 8.33
C LYS A 29 -3.51 -20.11 8.84
N ALA A 30 -3.25 -19.83 10.11
CA ALA A 30 -1.97 -20.12 10.75
C ALA A 30 -1.71 -21.63 10.69
N ALA A 31 -0.54 -22.03 10.17
CA ALA A 31 -0.17 -23.44 10.05
C ALA A 31 0.39 -23.99 11.36
N GLU A 32 0.97 -23.12 12.18
CA GLU A 32 1.59 -23.39 13.48
C GLU A 32 1.40 -22.18 14.39
N ASP A 33 1.77 -22.33 15.65
CA ASP A 33 1.77 -21.24 16.62
C ASP A 33 2.87 -20.24 16.25
N ASP A 34 2.54 -18.95 16.20
CA ASP A 34 3.47 -17.89 15.80
C ASP A 34 3.25 -16.62 16.62
N VAL A 35 4.24 -15.73 16.64
CA VAL A 35 4.19 -14.43 17.31
C VAL A 35 4.45 -13.32 16.30
N VAL A 36 3.40 -12.59 15.93
CA VAL A 36 3.49 -11.49 14.97
C VAL A 36 3.80 -10.19 15.71
N ARG A 37 4.96 -9.60 15.43
CA ARG A 37 5.33 -8.27 15.92
C ARG A 37 4.60 -7.18 15.14
N LEU A 38 4.11 -6.19 15.88
CA LEU A 38 3.47 -5.00 15.33
C LEU A 38 4.54 -3.94 15.02
N SER A 39 4.40 -3.25 13.88
CA SER A 39 5.28 -2.14 13.53
C SER A 39 5.14 -0.98 14.52
N ASP A 40 3.90 -0.70 14.92
CA ASP A 40 3.55 0.32 15.92
C ASP A 40 2.85 -0.36 17.10
N PRO A 41 3.31 -0.15 18.34
CA PRO A 41 2.67 -0.72 19.52
C PRO A 41 1.22 -0.24 19.67
N VAL A 42 0.34 -1.14 20.09
CA VAL A 42 -1.10 -0.86 20.26
C VAL A 42 -1.47 -0.92 21.73
N GLN A 43 -2.30 0.04 22.17
CA GLN A 43 -2.85 0.03 23.52
C GLN A 43 -4.10 -0.85 23.59
N THR A 44 -4.11 -1.81 24.50
CA THR A 44 -5.25 -2.70 24.75
C THR A 44 -6.31 -2.01 25.61
N LYS A 45 -7.50 -2.63 25.71
CA LYS A 45 -8.58 -2.12 26.58
C LYS A 45 -8.20 -2.12 28.07
N SER A 46 -7.24 -2.95 28.48
CA SER A 46 -6.70 -2.94 29.86
C SER A 46 -5.70 -1.81 30.10
N GLY A 47 -5.33 -1.07 29.06
CA GLY A 47 -4.36 0.03 29.12
C GLY A 47 -2.91 -0.41 28.89
N GLU A 48 -2.66 -1.70 28.69
CA GLU A 48 -1.34 -2.25 28.42
C GLU A 48 -0.91 -1.95 26.98
N ILE A 49 0.36 -1.63 26.79
CA ILE A 49 0.96 -1.44 25.47
C ILE A 49 1.52 -2.78 25.01
N VAL A 50 1.05 -3.25 23.87
CA VAL A 50 1.43 -4.53 23.29
C VAL A 50 2.10 -4.29 21.94
N ASP A 51 3.27 -4.90 21.75
CA ASP A 51 4.08 -4.82 20.53
C ASP A 51 4.04 -6.11 19.70
N SER A 52 3.35 -7.14 20.20
CA SER A 52 3.32 -8.47 19.58
C SER A 52 2.02 -9.21 19.88
N ILE A 53 1.55 -9.99 18.91
CA ILE A 53 0.32 -10.78 19.01
C ILE A 53 0.68 -12.25 18.84
N VAL A 54 0.28 -13.07 19.82
CA VAL A 54 0.39 -14.53 19.73
C VAL A 54 -0.77 -15.06 18.90
N ILE A 55 -0.46 -15.92 17.94
CA ILE A 55 -1.41 -16.53 17.02
C ILE A 55 -1.28 -18.04 17.15
N GLU A 56 -2.36 -18.70 17.51
CA GLU A 56 -2.39 -20.17 17.62
C GLU A 56 -2.60 -20.82 16.25
N CYS A 57 -2.07 -22.03 16.08
CA CYS A 57 -2.30 -22.88 14.93
C CYS A 57 -3.79 -22.99 14.62
N GLY A 58 -4.12 -22.74 13.36
CA GLY A 58 -5.49 -22.79 12.86
C GLY A 58 -6.29 -21.49 12.99
N THR A 59 -5.73 -20.45 13.61
CA THR A 59 -6.34 -19.11 13.63
C THR A 59 -6.48 -18.56 12.21
N ILE A 60 -7.66 -18.01 11.90
CA ILE A 60 -7.91 -17.33 10.62
C ILE A 60 -7.51 -15.87 10.74
N LEU A 61 -6.58 -15.45 9.91
CA LEU A 61 -6.08 -14.08 9.82
C LEU A 61 -6.64 -13.41 8.58
N SER A 62 -7.03 -12.15 8.73
CA SER A 62 -7.53 -11.34 7.63
C SER A 62 -6.75 -10.04 7.53
N ALA A 63 -6.19 -9.77 6.35
CA ALA A 63 -5.47 -8.55 6.05
C ALA A 63 -6.25 -7.74 4.98
N PRO A 64 -6.95 -6.66 5.36
CA PRO A 64 -7.77 -5.88 4.44
C PRO A 64 -6.91 -4.93 3.60
N ILE A 65 -6.57 -5.35 2.38
CA ILE A 65 -5.77 -4.58 1.42
C ILE A 65 -6.44 -3.24 1.11
N SER A 66 -7.75 -3.23 0.86
CA SER A 66 -8.49 -2.01 0.52
C SER A 66 -8.43 -0.96 1.63
N CYS A 67 -8.55 -1.38 2.89
CA CYS A 67 -8.44 -0.49 4.05
C CYS A 67 -7.03 0.11 4.16
N ILE A 68 -6.00 -0.70 3.93
CA ILE A 68 -4.61 -0.25 3.95
C ILE A 68 -4.34 0.75 2.82
N ASN A 69 -4.86 0.50 1.62
CA ASN A 69 -4.74 1.41 0.48
C ASN A 69 -5.47 2.76 0.72
N TYR A 70 -6.53 2.77 1.51
CA TYR A 70 -7.23 4.01 1.90
C TYR A 70 -6.74 4.64 3.19
N SER A 71 -5.69 4.09 3.81
CA SER A 71 -5.18 4.62 5.07
C SER A 71 -4.48 5.95 4.85
N ASP A 72 -5.05 7.02 5.39
CA ASP A 72 -4.44 8.36 5.36
C ASP A 72 -3.09 8.39 6.09
N ALA A 73 -2.89 7.48 7.05
CA ALA A 73 -1.63 7.37 7.78
C ALA A 73 -0.48 6.85 6.90
N ILE A 74 -0.79 6.02 5.89
CA ILE A 74 0.19 5.42 4.98
C ILE A 74 0.30 6.25 3.69
N TRP A 75 -0.83 6.68 3.13
CA TRP A 75 -0.91 7.28 1.79
C TRP A 75 -1.15 8.79 1.79
N GLY A 76 -1.38 9.40 2.96
CA GLY A 76 -1.74 10.80 3.12
C GLY A 76 -3.23 11.08 2.93
N MET A 77 -3.65 12.33 3.15
CA MET A 77 -5.07 12.73 3.09
C MET A 77 -5.73 12.52 1.71
N ASP A 78 -4.94 12.33 0.65
CA ASP A 78 -5.42 12.06 -0.71
C ASP A 78 -5.43 10.56 -1.06
N ALA A 79 -5.35 9.66 -0.07
CA ALA A 79 -5.33 8.20 -0.24
C ALA A 79 -6.51 7.66 -1.07
N ARG A 80 -7.67 8.31 -0.96
CA ARG A 80 -8.92 7.94 -1.66
C ARG A 80 -9.12 8.66 -3.00
N ALA A 81 -8.28 9.65 -3.32
CA ALA A 81 -8.39 10.40 -4.55
C ALA A 81 -7.57 9.74 -5.65
N PHE A 82 -8.14 9.62 -6.85
CA PHE A 82 -7.41 9.11 -8.00
C PHE A 82 -6.32 10.09 -8.44
N LYS A 83 -5.06 9.72 -8.20
CA LYS A 83 -3.87 10.50 -8.48
C LYS A 83 -2.79 9.65 -9.13
N SER A 84 -2.93 9.39 -10.43
CA SER A 84 -1.95 8.63 -11.21
C SER A 84 -0.52 9.19 -11.13
N LYS A 85 -0.37 10.51 -10.91
CA LYS A 85 0.94 11.14 -10.71
C LYS A 85 1.72 10.61 -9.51
N ARG A 86 1.06 9.92 -8.56
CA ARG A 86 1.70 9.26 -7.40
C ARG A 86 2.78 8.26 -7.81
N TRP A 87 2.58 7.61 -8.96
CA TRP A 87 3.45 6.55 -9.47
C TRP A 87 4.43 7.02 -10.54
N LEU A 88 4.48 8.33 -10.80
CA LEU A 88 5.41 8.93 -11.76
C LEU A 88 6.71 9.31 -11.04
N GLU A 89 7.53 8.32 -10.69
CA GLU A 89 8.90 8.57 -10.26
C GLU A 89 9.82 8.69 -11.49
N GLY A 90 10.51 9.83 -11.60
CA GLY A 90 11.39 10.16 -12.73
C GLY A 90 10.87 11.32 -13.57
N THR A 91 10.96 12.54 -13.04
CA THR A 91 11.13 13.69 -13.95
C THR A 91 12.47 13.48 -14.62
N ILE A 92 12.49 12.98 -15.85
CA ILE A 92 13.64 13.23 -16.73
C ILE A 92 13.69 14.74 -16.84
N THR A 93 14.57 15.38 -16.08
CA THR A 93 14.91 16.79 -16.29
C THR A 93 15.32 16.91 -17.75
N CYS A 94 14.50 17.60 -18.53
CA CYS A 94 14.81 18.00 -19.89
C CYS A 94 15.99 18.97 -19.82
N SER A 95 17.22 18.44 -19.82
CA SER A 95 18.40 19.23 -20.16
C SER A 95 18.29 19.54 -21.64
N ARG A 96 17.74 20.73 -21.92
CA ARG A 96 17.71 21.45 -23.19
C ARG A 96 19.09 21.33 -23.87
N LEU A 97 19.26 20.35 -24.76
CA LEU A 97 20.40 20.35 -25.68
C LEU A 97 20.09 21.36 -26.77
N VAL A 98 20.78 22.50 -26.63
CA VAL A 98 20.88 23.58 -27.60
C VAL A 98 21.26 22.99 -28.95
N MET A 99 20.52 23.37 -30.00
CA MET A 99 20.96 23.22 -31.39
C MET A 99 22.35 23.86 -31.53
N VAL A 100 23.35 23.06 -31.92
CA VAL A 100 24.47 23.50 -32.75
C VAL A 100 24.63 22.47 -33.85
#